data_AF-A0A8T5QIV4-F1
#
_entry.id   AF-A0A8T5QIV4-F1
#
_cell.length_a   1.000
_cell.length_b   1.000
_cell.length_c   1.000
_cell.angle_alpha   90.00
_cell.angle_beta   90.00
_cell.angle_gamma   90.00
#
_symmetry.space_group_name_H-M   'P 1'
#
loop_
_entity.id
_entity.type
_entity.pdbx_description
1 polymer ?
#
loop_
_entity_poly.entity_id
_entity_poly.type
_entity_poly.pdbx_seq_one_letter_code
_entity_poly.pdbx_strand_id
1 'polypeptide(L)'
;MKLLFVESFRKIDKRFVYVVLFDFLFYAGLALSVILFLKLLAWGLGSLHQLPGKFLAMSRMSDFGQLGAGAEDLGLLLNQFKAKLFVAFVVFWLFVVLVFTFFKGLAWSFVLGQKIDRKFLIKFFKLNLWWLGIIAGMFLVVFWLTKPAATGFSVMLLLALALYFTPVFYALFNPKKDVRDLFARLWHVGIERFYFFILPFIAAKLVLFVFLAVMAVVLLAVVPDIALYGLFACFVVWQSWFKYYVCLVAGRIK
;
A
#
# COMPACT_ATOMS: atom_id res chain seq x y z
N MET A 1 2.86 -23.35 -18.82
CA MET A 1 2.19 -22.43 -17.86
C MET A 1 1.05 -23.11 -17.07
N LYS A 2 0.18 -23.93 -17.68
CA LYS A 2 -0.89 -24.68 -16.97
C LYS A 2 -0.40 -25.50 -15.76
N LEU A 3 0.78 -26.12 -15.86
CA LEU A 3 1.40 -26.89 -14.77
C LEU A 3 1.72 -26.02 -13.53
N LEU A 4 2.18 -24.78 -13.70
CA LEU A 4 2.57 -23.90 -12.59
C LEU A 4 1.37 -23.45 -11.75
N PHE A 5 0.25 -23.14 -12.42
CA PHE A 5 -0.97 -22.76 -11.74
C PHE A 5 -1.49 -23.93 -10.88
N VAL A 6 -1.59 -25.14 -11.45
CA VAL A 6 -2.04 -26.32 -10.71
C VAL A 6 -1.05 -26.72 -9.60
N GLU A 7 0.26 -26.66 -9.85
CA GLU A 7 1.29 -26.90 -8.84
C GLU A 7 1.20 -25.94 -7.66
N SER A 8 0.78 -24.69 -7.87
CA SER A 8 0.63 -23.71 -6.78
C SER A 8 -0.47 -24.09 -5.80
N PHE A 9 -1.57 -24.71 -6.26
CA PHE A 9 -2.61 -25.25 -5.37
C PHE A 9 -2.13 -26.46 -4.58
N ARG A 10 -1.25 -27.30 -5.15
CA ARG A 10 -0.67 -28.44 -4.43
C ARG A 10 0.25 -28.04 -3.28
N LYS A 11 0.73 -26.79 -3.26
CA LYS A 11 1.56 -26.24 -2.17
C LYS A 11 0.75 -25.68 -1.00
N ILE A 12 -0.58 -25.72 -1.06
CA ILE A 12 -1.43 -25.30 0.06
C ILE A 12 -1.29 -26.34 1.19
N ASP A 13 -0.67 -25.94 2.28
CA ASP A 13 -0.46 -26.73 3.48
C ASP A 13 -1.03 -26.00 4.72
N LYS A 14 -0.76 -26.51 5.94
CA LYS A 14 -1.17 -25.82 7.17
C LYS A 14 -0.59 -24.41 7.30
N ARG A 15 0.54 -24.10 6.63
CA ARG A 15 1.15 -22.76 6.63
C ARG A 15 0.29 -21.76 5.87
N PHE A 16 -0.46 -22.22 4.86
CA PHE A 16 -1.39 -21.38 4.10
C PHE A 16 -2.40 -20.68 4.99
N VAL A 17 -2.95 -21.38 6.00
CA VAL A 17 -3.92 -20.80 6.95
C VAL A 17 -3.30 -19.62 7.71
N TYR A 18 -2.05 -19.75 8.15
CA TYR A 18 -1.34 -18.64 8.80
C TYR A 18 -1.09 -17.48 7.84
N VAL A 19 -0.75 -17.75 6.57
CA VAL A 19 -0.59 -16.70 5.55
C VAL A 19 -1.89 -15.92 5.35
N VAL A 20 -3.03 -16.61 5.29
CA VAL A 20 -4.36 -16.00 5.20
C VAL A 20 -4.66 -15.15 6.43
N LEU A 21 -4.43 -15.68 7.63
CA LEU A 21 -4.63 -14.95 8.88
C LEU A 21 -3.79 -13.67 8.94
N PHE A 22 -2.51 -13.74 8.59
CA PHE A 22 -1.65 -12.55 8.55
C PHE A 22 -2.06 -11.55 7.48
N ASP A 23 -2.60 -11.99 6.34
CA ASP A 23 -3.16 -11.05 5.36
C ASP A 23 -4.43 -10.37 5.86
N PHE A 24 -5.31 -11.09 6.57
CA PHE A 24 -6.46 -10.46 7.24
C PHE A 24 -6.01 -9.39 8.23
N LEU A 25 -5.07 -9.74 9.12
CA LEU A 25 -4.52 -8.80 10.09
C LEU A 25 -3.80 -7.62 9.43
N PHE A 26 -3.13 -7.86 8.30
CA PHE A 26 -2.52 -6.80 7.49
C PHE A 26 -3.56 -5.80 6.98
N TYR A 27 -4.64 -6.26 6.36
CA TYR A 27 -5.68 -5.36 5.83
C TYR A 27 -6.44 -4.64 6.95
N ALA A 28 -6.69 -5.31 8.08
CA ALA A 28 -7.24 -4.68 9.28
C ALA A 28 -6.29 -3.60 9.84
N GLY A 29 -4.99 -3.91 9.91
CA GLY A 29 -3.95 -2.95 10.31
C GLY A 29 -3.89 -1.75 9.38
N LEU A 30 -3.97 -1.95 8.06
CA LEU A 30 -4.02 -0.86 7.09
C LEU A 30 -5.28 0.00 7.24
N ALA A 31 -6.45 -0.61 7.44
CA ALA A 31 -7.68 0.13 7.69
C ALA A 31 -7.55 1.00 8.95
N LEU A 32 -6.97 0.45 10.02
CA LEU A 32 -6.66 1.20 11.23
C LEU A 32 -5.68 2.36 10.95
N SER A 33 -4.63 2.14 10.15
CA SER A 33 -3.70 3.20 9.73
C SER A 33 -4.43 4.36 9.07
N VAL A 34 -5.35 4.06 8.15
CA VAL A 34 -6.14 5.05 7.43
C VAL A 34 -7.05 5.81 8.38
N ILE A 35 -7.76 5.11 9.29
CA ILE A 35 -8.62 5.74 10.28
C ILE A 35 -7.82 6.70 11.18
N LEU A 36 -6.66 6.26 11.66
CA LEU A 36 -5.77 7.09 12.48
C LEU A 36 -5.28 8.32 11.70
N PHE A 37 -4.90 8.15 10.44
CA PHE A 37 -4.49 9.25 9.57
C PHE A 37 -5.62 10.26 9.35
N LEU A 38 -6.84 9.81 9.06
CA LEU A 38 -8.00 10.70 8.90
C LEU A 38 -8.31 11.46 10.20
N LYS A 39 -8.18 10.82 11.36
CA LYS A 39 -8.32 11.50 12.66
C LYS A 39 -7.23 12.56 12.89
N LEU A 40 -5.98 12.24 12.55
CA LEU A 40 -4.87 13.20 12.62
C LEU A 40 -5.06 14.38 11.66
N LEU A 41 -5.56 14.11 10.45
CA LEU A 41 -5.93 15.16 9.48
C LEU A 41 -7.06 16.04 10.01
N ALA A 42 -8.12 15.45 10.57
CA ALA A 42 -9.23 16.21 11.15
C ALA A 42 -8.75 17.11 12.30
N TRP A 43 -7.85 16.63 13.15
CA TRP A 43 -7.19 17.44 14.17
C TRP A 43 -6.39 18.60 13.58
N GLY A 44 -5.64 18.37 12.49
CA GLY A 44 -4.93 19.42 11.75
C GLY A 44 -5.87 20.44 11.08
N LEU A 45 -6.99 19.99 10.53
CA LEU A 45 -8.02 20.84 9.92
C LEU A 45 -8.75 21.69 10.96
N GLY A 46 -8.83 21.25 12.22
CA GLY A 46 -9.37 22.06 13.32
C GLY A 46 -8.69 23.43 13.46
N SER A 47 -7.39 23.52 13.17
CA SER A 47 -6.69 24.82 13.13
C SER A 47 -7.12 25.73 11.97
N LEU A 48 -7.66 25.18 10.88
CA LEU A 48 -8.15 25.96 9.73
C LEU A 48 -9.57 26.49 9.93
N HIS A 49 -10.31 26.00 10.93
CA HIS A 49 -11.68 26.45 11.20
C HIS A 49 -11.74 27.95 11.57
N GLN A 50 -10.60 28.51 11.99
CA GLN A 50 -10.44 29.94 12.31
C GLN A 50 -10.16 30.81 11.07
N LEU A 51 -9.81 30.22 9.91
CA LEU A 51 -9.45 30.96 8.70
C LEU A 51 -10.58 31.82 8.13
N PRO A 52 -11.84 31.35 8.01
CA PRO A 52 -12.91 32.19 7.49
C PRO A 52 -13.12 33.46 8.32
N GLY A 53 -13.05 33.34 9.66
CA GLY A 53 -13.15 34.47 10.58
C GLY A 53 -11.98 35.45 10.45
N LYS A 54 -10.74 34.95 10.31
CA LYS A 54 -9.57 35.80 10.10
C LYS A 54 -9.55 36.48 8.72
N PHE A 55 -10.01 35.82 7.66
CA PHE A 55 -10.15 36.43 6.33
C PHE A 55 -11.21 37.53 6.32
N LEU A 56 -12.36 37.32 6.98
CA LEU A 56 -13.40 38.33 7.16
C LEU A 56 -12.95 39.52 8.02
N ALA A 57 -12.08 39.29 9.00
CA ALA A 57 -11.50 40.37 9.79
C ALA A 57 -10.50 41.20 8.96
N MET A 58 -9.68 40.53 8.14
CA MET A 58 -8.68 41.18 7.31
C MET A 58 -9.30 41.99 6.15
N SER A 59 -10.42 41.53 5.58
CA SER A 59 -11.14 42.28 4.53
C SER A 59 -11.84 43.55 5.04
N ARG A 60 -11.96 43.71 6.37
CA ARG A 60 -12.53 44.89 7.03
C ARG A 60 -11.47 45.89 7.52
N MET A 61 -10.18 45.56 7.40
CA MET A 61 -9.09 46.46 7.80
C MET A 61 -8.83 47.48 6.69
N SER A 62 -8.88 48.78 7.02
CA SER A 62 -8.61 49.88 6.09
C SER A 62 -7.16 50.37 6.10
N ASP A 63 -6.37 49.97 7.10
CA ASP A 63 -4.97 50.40 7.27
C ASP A 63 -3.96 49.39 6.72
N PHE A 64 -3.04 49.87 5.89
CA PHE A 64 -1.95 49.07 5.29
C PHE A 64 -1.05 48.39 6.33
N GLY A 65 -0.81 49.01 7.49
CA GLY A 65 -0.03 48.41 8.58
C GLY A 65 -0.73 47.19 9.23
N GLN A 66 -2.05 47.23 9.33
CA GLN A 66 -2.85 46.13 9.89
C GLN A 66 -3.01 44.97 8.89
N LEU A 67 -3.05 45.28 7.59
CA LEU A 67 -3.01 44.29 6.51
C LEU A 67 -1.70 43.49 6.51
N GLY A 68 -0.56 44.13 6.81
CA GLY A 68 0.74 43.46 6.96
C GLY A 68 0.76 42.45 8.11
N ALA A 69 0.31 42.87 9.30
CA ALA A 69 0.21 41.98 10.47
C ALA A 69 -0.78 40.83 10.24
N GLY A 70 -1.92 41.11 9.59
CA GLY A 70 -2.90 40.08 9.22
C GLY A 70 -2.32 39.03 8.26
N ALA A 71 -1.57 39.47 7.24
CA ALA A 71 -0.93 38.57 6.28
C ALA A 71 0.13 37.67 6.94
N GLU A 72 0.90 38.20 7.89
CA GLU A 72 1.88 37.43 8.67
C GLU A 72 1.21 36.37 9.54
N ASP A 73 0.14 36.74 10.25
CA ASP A 73 -0.70 35.83 11.04
C ASP A 73 -1.28 34.68 10.21
N LEU A 74 -1.72 34.99 8.99
CA LEU A 74 -2.23 34.01 8.04
C LEU A 74 -1.12 33.08 7.53
N GLY A 75 0.05 33.65 7.23
CA GLY A 75 1.25 32.90 6.86
C GLY A 75 1.68 31.91 7.95
N LEU A 76 1.66 32.35 9.22
CA LEU A 76 1.95 31.50 10.37
C LEU A 76 0.94 30.35 10.51
N LEU A 77 -0.36 30.62 10.39
CA LEU A 77 -1.39 29.57 10.42
C LEU A 77 -1.23 28.56 9.27
N LEU A 78 -0.93 29.02 8.06
CA LEU A 78 -0.69 28.15 6.91
C LEU A 78 0.57 27.30 7.11
N ASN A 79 1.64 27.87 7.65
CA ASN A 79 2.87 27.14 7.96
C ASN A 79 2.66 26.10 9.07
N GLN A 80 1.93 26.45 10.12
CA GLN A 80 1.54 25.51 11.18
C GLN A 80 0.69 24.37 10.64
N PHE A 81 -0.27 24.66 9.76
CA PHE A 81 -1.08 23.63 9.10
C PHE A 81 -0.23 22.69 8.24
N LYS A 82 0.66 23.24 7.39
CA LYS A 82 1.59 22.45 6.58
C LYS A 82 2.49 21.57 7.44
N ALA A 83 3.01 22.08 8.55
CA ALA A 83 3.83 21.32 9.48
C ALA A 83 3.05 20.16 10.12
N LYS A 84 1.84 20.41 10.61
CA LYS A 84 0.95 19.36 11.16
C LYS A 84 0.60 18.31 10.13
N LEU A 85 0.29 18.72 8.90
CA LEU A 85 0.00 17.82 7.79
C LEU A 85 1.19 16.92 7.46
N PHE A 86 2.39 17.50 7.40
CA PHE A 86 3.63 16.76 7.17
C PHE A 86 3.90 15.74 8.29
N VAL A 87 3.77 16.16 9.56
CA VAL A 87 3.93 15.26 10.71
C VAL A 87 2.90 14.12 10.65
N ALA A 88 1.63 14.43 10.38
CA ALA A 88 0.58 13.41 10.24
C ALA A 88 0.89 12.41 9.12
N PHE A 89 1.40 12.90 7.99
CA PHE A 89 1.82 12.05 6.87
C PHE A 89 3.00 11.15 7.23
N VAL A 90 4.04 11.68 7.89
CA VAL A 90 5.20 10.90 8.31
C VAL A 90 4.81 9.82 9.31
N VAL A 91 3.99 10.15 10.31
CA VAL A 91 3.49 9.19 11.31
C VAL A 91 2.66 8.10 10.64
N PHE A 92 1.74 8.47 9.74
CA PHE A 92 0.96 7.51 8.96
C PHE A 92 1.85 6.59 8.14
N TRP A 93 2.82 7.14 7.41
CA TRP A 93 3.74 6.38 6.59
C TRP A 93 4.57 5.40 7.42
N LEU A 94 5.13 5.83 8.56
CA LEU A 94 5.85 4.95 9.49
C LEU A 94 4.96 3.82 10.00
N PHE A 95 3.71 4.13 10.35
CA PHE A 95 2.76 3.12 10.81
C PHE A 95 2.43 2.11 9.71
N VAL A 96 2.24 2.56 8.46
CA VAL A 96 2.10 1.67 7.29
C VAL A 96 3.34 0.78 7.12
N VAL A 97 4.56 1.33 7.21
CA VAL A 97 5.80 0.55 7.12
C VAL A 97 5.85 -0.52 8.22
N LEU A 98 5.41 -0.22 9.44
CA LEU A 98 5.34 -1.19 10.55
C LEU A 98 4.32 -2.30 10.26
N VAL A 99 3.10 -1.95 9.85
CA VAL A 99 2.04 -2.91 9.48
C VAL A 99 2.52 -3.84 8.36
N PHE A 100 3.15 -3.31 7.32
CA PHE A 100 3.77 -4.10 6.26
C PHE A 100 4.87 -5.01 6.82
N THR A 101 5.76 -4.47 7.64
CA THR A 101 6.91 -5.23 8.17
C THR A 101 6.47 -6.39 9.04
N PHE A 102 5.54 -6.17 9.97
CA PHE A 102 5.05 -7.22 10.85
C PHE A 102 4.19 -8.21 10.07
N PHE A 103 3.08 -7.80 9.46
CA PHE A 103 2.13 -8.77 8.92
C PHE A 103 2.58 -9.35 7.58
N LYS A 104 3.09 -8.54 6.64
CA LYS A 104 3.63 -9.10 5.39
C LYS A 104 4.94 -9.83 5.62
N GLY A 105 5.80 -9.36 6.54
CA GLY A 105 7.03 -10.08 6.88
C GLY A 105 6.76 -11.48 7.40
N LEU A 106 5.80 -11.62 8.33
CA LEU A 106 5.34 -12.92 8.83
C LEU A 106 4.72 -13.76 7.71
N ALA A 107 3.80 -13.20 6.92
CA ALA A 107 3.17 -13.96 5.85
C ALA A 107 4.19 -14.48 4.83
N TRP A 108 5.17 -13.65 4.43
CA TRP A 108 6.21 -14.06 3.48
C TRP A 108 7.24 -15.01 4.08
N SER A 109 7.54 -14.96 5.38
CA SER A 109 8.42 -15.95 6.00
C SER A 109 7.81 -17.35 5.94
N PHE A 110 6.49 -17.48 6.10
CA PHE A 110 5.79 -18.77 5.93
C PHE A 110 5.82 -19.25 4.47
N VAL A 111 5.56 -18.36 3.51
CA VAL A 111 5.60 -18.70 2.07
C VAL A 111 7.01 -19.12 1.64
N LEU A 112 8.05 -18.43 2.11
CA LEU A 112 9.45 -18.70 1.79
C LEU A 112 10.08 -19.82 2.65
N GLY A 113 9.39 -20.29 3.68
CA GLY A 113 9.92 -21.26 4.64
C GLY A 113 11.11 -20.74 5.44
N GLN A 114 11.20 -19.44 5.67
CA GLN A 114 12.29 -18.80 6.41
C GLN A 114 11.94 -18.65 7.89
N LYS A 115 12.95 -18.82 8.78
CA LYS A 115 12.78 -18.57 10.21
C LYS A 115 12.68 -17.07 10.47
N ILE A 116 11.68 -16.67 11.24
CA ILE A 116 11.54 -15.29 11.70
C ILE A 116 12.53 -15.10 12.86
N ASP A 117 13.63 -14.39 12.58
CA ASP A 117 14.56 -13.93 13.59
C ASP A 117 14.67 -12.40 13.57
N ARG A 118 15.38 -11.83 14.56
CA ARG A 118 15.59 -10.38 14.63
C ARG A 118 16.28 -9.83 13.37
N LYS A 119 17.18 -10.62 12.76
CA LYS A 119 17.90 -10.22 11.54
C LYS A 119 16.96 -10.12 10.34
N PHE A 120 16.04 -11.07 10.20
CA PHE A 120 14.96 -11.08 9.22
C PHE A 120 14.10 -9.83 9.37
N LEU A 121 13.57 -9.56 10.57
CA LEU A 121 12.68 -8.42 10.81
C LEU A 121 13.36 -7.07 10.54
N ILE A 122 14.60 -6.87 11.02
CA ILE A 122 15.33 -5.62 10.77
C ILE A 122 15.58 -5.42 9.27
N LYS A 123 15.95 -6.48 8.56
CA LYS A 123 16.23 -6.41 7.14
C LYS A 123 14.97 -6.19 6.31
N PHE A 124 13.88 -6.86 6.68
CA PHE A 124 12.56 -6.68 6.07
C PHE A 124 11.99 -5.28 6.35
N PHE A 125 12.23 -4.73 7.55
CA PHE A 125 11.90 -3.34 7.88
C PHE A 125 12.65 -2.35 6.99
N LYS A 126 13.98 -2.48 6.90
CA LYS A 126 14.81 -1.63 6.01
C LYS A 126 14.35 -1.73 4.56
N LEU A 127 14.01 -2.94 4.12
CA LEU A 127 13.48 -3.19 2.79
C LEU A 127 12.18 -2.42 2.54
N ASN A 128 11.22 -2.52 3.45
CA ASN A 128 9.95 -1.82 3.35
C ASN A 128 10.10 -0.32 3.46
N LEU A 129 10.98 0.16 4.33
CA LEU A 129 11.28 1.58 4.48
C LEU A 129 11.75 2.17 3.14
N TRP A 130 12.69 1.49 2.47
CA TRP A 130 13.17 1.91 1.15
C TRP A 130 12.09 1.76 0.07
N TRP A 131 11.45 0.60 -0.04
CA TRP A 131 10.50 0.31 -1.10
C TRP A 131 9.23 1.17 -1.02
N LEU A 132 8.63 1.25 0.16
CA LEU A 132 7.47 2.11 0.41
C LEU A 132 7.86 3.59 0.40
N GLY A 133 9.12 3.92 0.70
CA GLY A 133 9.67 5.27 0.53
C GLY A 133 9.73 5.68 -0.94
N ILE A 134 10.21 4.80 -1.83
CA ILE A 134 10.20 5.02 -3.29
C ILE A 134 8.77 5.20 -3.78
N ILE A 135 7.85 4.31 -3.39
CA ILE A 135 6.45 4.40 -3.79
C ILE A 135 5.83 5.72 -3.30
N ALA A 136 6.01 6.07 -2.03
CA ALA A 136 5.51 7.32 -1.46
C ALA A 136 6.10 8.56 -2.17
N GLY A 137 7.39 8.53 -2.48
CA GLY A 137 8.06 9.57 -3.26
C GLY A 137 7.44 9.72 -4.67
N MET A 138 7.18 8.61 -5.36
CA MET A 138 6.49 8.64 -6.66
C MET A 138 5.07 9.21 -6.55
N PHE A 139 4.33 8.87 -5.50
CA PHE A 139 3.02 9.47 -5.23
C PHE A 139 3.09 10.97 -5.02
N LEU A 140 4.07 11.45 -4.25
CA LEU A 140 4.29 12.87 -4.04
C LEU A 140 4.65 13.56 -5.36
N VAL A 141 5.57 13.02 -6.16
CA VAL A 141 5.94 13.57 -7.46
C VAL A 141 4.73 13.68 -8.39
N VAL A 142 3.89 12.63 -8.47
CA VAL A 142 2.65 12.68 -9.25
C VAL A 142 1.72 13.76 -8.71
N PHE A 143 1.50 13.84 -7.41
CA PHE A 143 0.63 14.83 -6.81
C PHE A 143 1.09 16.27 -7.08
N TRP A 144 2.40 16.53 -7.05
CA TRP A 144 2.97 17.87 -7.25
C TRP A 144 3.10 18.28 -8.72
N LEU A 145 3.38 17.33 -9.63
CA LEU A 145 3.69 17.65 -11.03
C LEU A 145 2.51 17.47 -12.00
N THR A 146 1.46 16.75 -11.61
CA THR A 146 0.33 16.47 -12.49
C THR A 146 -0.85 17.41 -12.25
N LYS A 147 -1.57 17.76 -13.33
CA LYS A 147 -2.86 18.45 -13.21
C LYS A 147 -3.87 17.52 -12.52
N PRO A 148 -4.85 18.05 -11.75
CA PRO A 148 -5.82 17.24 -11.01
C PRO A 148 -6.52 16.15 -11.84
N ALA A 149 -6.84 16.44 -13.11
CA ALA A 149 -7.46 15.49 -14.02
C ALA A 149 -6.55 14.30 -14.39
N ALA A 150 -5.24 14.51 -14.48
CA ALA A 150 -4.25 13.47 -14.77
C ALA A 150 -3.81 12.72 -13.51
N THR A 151 -3.88 13.36 -12.34
CA THR A 151 -3.45 12.77 -11.05
C THR A 151 -4.15 11.45 -10.77
N GLY A 152 -5.46 11.35 -11.02
CA GLY A 152 -6.22 10.11 -10.79
C GLY A 152 -5.68 8.92 -11.59
N PHE A 153 -5.46 9.10 -12.90
CA PHE A 153 -4.92 8.05 -13.76
C PHE A 153 -3.48 7.67 -13.37
N SER A 154 -2.62 8.67 -13.12
CA SER A 154 -1.24 8.43 -12.69
C SER A 154 -1.15 7.68 -11.36
N VAL A 155 -2.02 8.01 -10.40
CA VAL A 155 -2.13 7.31 -9.11
C VAL A 155 -2.56 5.86 -9.32
N MET A 156 -3.57 5.61 -10.15
CA MET A 156 -4.01 4.24 -10.46
C MET A 156 -2.90 3.41 -11.11
N LEU A 157 -2.14 4.01 -12.04
CA LEU A 157 -1.00 3.35 -12.68
C LEU A 157 0.10 3.02 -11.65
N LEU A 158 0.44 3.95 -10.77
CA LEU A 158 1.41 3.72 -9.69
C LEU A 158 0.96 2.61 -8.74
N LEU A 159 -0.34 2.57 -8.38
CA LEU A 159 -0.90 1.49 -7.56
C LEU A 159 -0.79 0.14 -8.26
N ALA A 160 -1.10 0.07 -9.56
CA ALA A 160 -0.98 -1.17 -10.33
C ALA A 160 0.48 -1.67 -10.37
N LEU A 161 1.44 -0.76 -10.61
CA LEU A 161 2.86 -1.09 -10.58
C LEU A 161 3.30 -1.55 -9.18
N ALA A 162 2.87 -0.86 -8.11
CA ALA A 162 3.17 -1.25 -6.74
C ALA A 162 2.61 -2.64 -6.41
N LEU A 163 1.37 -2.94 -6.82
CA LEU A 163 0.72 -4.24 -6.60
C LEU A 163 1.40 -5.38 -7.39
N TYR A 164 2.01 -5.07 -8.53
CA TYR A 164 2.78 -6.02 -9.32
C TYR A 164 4.18 -6.26 -8.74
N PHE A 165 4.95 -5.21 -8.50
CA PHE A 165 6.35 -5.33 -8.09
C PHE A 165 6.51 -5.76 -6.63
N THR A 166 5.59 -5.38 -5.73
CA THR A 166 5.73 -5.70 -4.29
C THR A 166 5.78 -7.21 -4.02
N PRO A 167 4.85 -8.05 -4.56
CA PRO A 167 4.95 -9.49 -4.40
C PRO A 167 6.20 -10.11 -5.02
N VAL A 168 6.65 -9.63 -6.18
CA VAL A 168 7.87 -10.13 -6.83
C VAL A 168 9.10 -9.80 -5.97
N PHE A 169 9.16 -8.58 -5.46
CA PHE A 169 10.24 -8.13 -4.58
C PHE A 169 10.33 -8.95 -3.30
N TYR A 170 9.19 -9.26 -2.69
CA TYR A 170 9.15 -10.14 -1.51
C TYR A 170 9.45 -11.60 -1.83
N ALA A 171 9.03 -12.12 -2.98
CA ALA A 171 9.36 -13.49 -3.39
C ALA A 171 10.88 -13.69 -3.59
N LEU A 172 11.59 -12.64 -3.98
CA LEU A 172 13.05 -12.66 -4.15
C LEU A 172 13.83 -12.41 -2.85
N PHE A 173 13.14 -12.08 -1.76
CA PHE A 173 13.76 -11.72 -0.50
C PHE A 173 14.62 -12.84 0.08
N ASN A 174 15.89 -12.53 0.34
CA ASN A 174 16.82 -13.43 1.02
C ASN A 174 17.54 -12.70 2.16
N PRO A 175 17.35 -13.12 3.43
CA PRO A 175 17.95 -12.44 4.57
C PRO A 175 19.49 -12.54 4.59
N LYS A 176 20.08 -13.47 3.84
CA LYS A 176 21.54 -13.64 3.74
C LYS A 176 22.21 -12.77 2.65
N LYS A 177 21.45 -12.25 1.68
CA LYS A 177 22.01 -11.50 0.52
C LYS A 177 21.76 -10.02 0.61
N ASP A 178 22.66 -9.18 0.13
CA ASP A 178 22.50 -7.74 0.27
C ASP A 178 21.29 -7.19 -0.48
N VAL A 179 20.80 -6.02 -0.03
CA VAL A 179 19.65 -5.35 -0.65
C VAL A 179 19.94 -4.99 -2.11
N ARG A 180 21.20 -4.67 -2.44
CA ARG A 180 21.63 -4.41 -3.82
C ARG A 180 21.44 -5.63 -4.72
N ASP A 181 21.83 -6.82 -4.25
CA ASP A 181 21.64 -8.08 -4.99
C ASP A 181 20.17 -8.38 -5.22
N LEU A 182 19.30 -7.98 -4.28
CA LEU A 182 17.86 -8.13 -4.41
C LEU A 182 17.31 -7.24 -5.52
N PHE A 183 17.75 -5.98 -5.61
CA PHE A 183 17.35 -5.08 -6.71
C PHE A 183 17.86 -5.55 -8.07
N ALA A 184 19.09 -6.05 -8.16
CA ALA A 184 19.61 -6.63 -9.39
C ALA A 184 18.76 -7.82 -9.86
N ARG A 185 18.36 -8.70 -8.94
CA ARG A 185 17.43 -9.80 -9.24
C ARG A 185 16.04 -9.29 -9.62
N LEU A 186 15.52 -8.28 -8.92
CA LEU A 186 14.23 -7.69 -9.24
C LEU A 186 14.21 -7.13 -10.66
N TRP A 187 15.29 -6.49 -11.09
CA TRP A 187 15.42 -5.99 -12.45
C TRP A 187 15.38 -7.15 -13.47
N HIS A 188 16.22 -8.17 -13.28
CA HIS A 188 16.27 -9.31 -14.20
C HIS A 188 14.95 -10.12 -14.25
N VAL A 189 14.36 -10.39 -13.08
CA VAL A 189 13.19 -11.25 -12.96
C VAL A 189 11.88 -10.48 -13.22
N GLY A 190 11.78 -9.27 -12.70
CA GLY A 190 10.55 -8.47 -12.70
C GLY A 190 10.40 -7.56 -13.91
N ILE A 191 11.50 -7.08 -14.51
CA ILE A 191 11.49 -6.14 -15.64
C ILE A 191 11.91 -6.87 -16.93
N GLU A 192 13.09 -7.47 -17.00
CA GLU A 192 13.55 -8.13 -18.23
C GLU A 192 12.68 -9.35 -18.59
N ARG A 193 12.19 -10.05 -17.56
CA ARG A 193 11.32 -11.22 -17.70
C ARG A 193 9.88 -10.95 -17.27
N PHE A 194 9.43 -9.68 -17.35
CA PHE A 194 8.10 -9.26 -16.90
C PHE A 194 6.96 -10.06 -17.54
N TYR A 195 7.12 -10.47 -18.81
CA TYR A 195 6.11 -11.20 -19.56
C TYR A 195 5.74 -12.55 -18.91
N PHE A 196 6.65 -13.16 -18.15
CA PHE A 196 6.37 -14.39 -17.40
C PHE A 196 5.48 -14.15 -16.17
N PHE A 197 5.47 -12.94 -15.60
CA PHE A 197 4.66 -12.60 -14.44
C PHE A 197 3.37 -11.88 -14.82
N ILE A 198 3.40 -11.01 -15.83
CA ILE A 198 2.27 -10.12 -16.14
C ILE A 198 1.06 -10.87 -16.68
N LEU A 199 1.26 -11.86 -17.56
CA LEU A 199 0.18 -12.66 -18.12
C LEU A 199 -0.55 -13.45 -17.03
N PRO A 200 0.15 -14.20 -16.16
CA PRO A 200 -0.51 -14.85 -15.03
C PRO A 200 -1.08 -13.88 -14.01
N PHE A 201 -0.43 -12.74 -13.77
CA PHE A 201 -0.95 -11.71 -12.87
C PHE A 201 -2.29 -11.18 -13.39
N ILE A 202 -2.35 -10.76 -14.66
CA ILE A 202 -3.57 -10.26 -15.30
C ILE A 202 -4.63 -11.35 -15.32
N ALA A 203 -4.31 -12.57 -15.74
CA ALA A 203 -5.26 -13.68 -15.75
C ALA A 203 -5.80 -13.97 -14.34
N ALA A 204 -4.93 -14.01 -13.33
CA ALA A 204 -5.32 -14.21 -11.94
C ALA A 204 -6.22 -13.08 -11.42
N LYS A 205 -5.87 -11.82 -11.69
CA LYS A 205 -6.69 -10.67 -11.28
C LYS A 205 -8.00 -10.59 -12.04
N LEU A 206 -8.02 -10.96 -13.31
CA LEU A 206 -9.23 -11.02 -14.13
C LEU A 206 -10.19 -12.10 -13.62
N VAL A 207 -9.68 -13.31 -13.31
CA VAL A 207 -10.48 -14.38 -12.70
C VAL A 207 -11.07 -13.91 -11.37
N LEU A 208 -10.26 -13.27 -10.52
CA LEU A 208 -10.74 -12.68 -9.27
C LEU A 208 -11.80 -11.61 -9.52
N PHE A 209 -11.59 -10.72 -10.48
CA PHE A 209 -12.53 -9.65 -10.81
C PHE A 209 -13.87 -10.22 -11.29
N VAL A 210 -13.86 -11.17 -12.22
CA VAL A 210 -15.07 -11.83 -12.72
C VAL A 210 -15.78 -12.57 -11.59
N PHE A 211 -15.03 -13.32 -10.76
CA PHE A 211 -15.59 -14.01 -9.61
C PHE A 211 -16.26 -13.03 -8.62
N LEU A 212 -15.57 -11.95 -8.26
CA LEU A 212 -16.10 -10.94 -7.35
C LEU A 212 -17.28 -10.19 -7.96
N ALA A 213 -17.28 -9.91 -9.26
CA ALA A 213 -18.38 -9.23 -9.95
C ALA A 213 -19.64 -10.10 -9.99
N VAL A 214 -19.51 -11.39 -10.33
CA VAL A 214 -20.62 -12.34 -10.31
C VAL A 214 -21.16 -12.51 -8.89
N MET A 215 -20.27 -12.71 -7.91
CA MET A 215 -20.64 -12.81 -6.51
C MET A 215 -21.27 -11.52 -5.98
N ALA A 216 -20.81 -10.35 -6.40
CA ALA A 216 -21.40 -9.07 -6.01
C ALA A 216 -22.83 -8.93 -6.55
N VAL A 217 -23.07 -9.25 -7.82
CA VAL A 217 -24.42 -9.19 -8.41
C VAL A 217 -25.37 -10.17 -7.71
N VAL A 218 -24.92 -11.39 -7.43
CA VAL A 218 -25.75 -12.43 -6.79
C VAL A 218 -25.97 -12.15 -5.30
N LEU A 219 -24.94 -11.77 -4.56
CA LEU A 219 -25.00 -11.63 -3.11
C LEU A 219 -25.51 -10.25 -2.64
N LEU A 220 -25.18 -9.15 -3.35
CA LEU A 220 -25.70 -7.81 -3.00
C LEU A 220 -27.21 -7.72 -3.21
N ALA A 221 -27.77 -8.49 -4.14
CA ALA A 221 -29.21 -8.57 -4.38
C ALA A 221 -29.97 -9.28 -3.24
N VAL A 222 -29.29 -10.11 -2.44
CA VAL A 222 -29.95 -10.97 -1.43
C VAL A 222 -29.59 -10.55 0.00
N VAL A 223 -28.30 -10.36 0.32
CA VAL A 223 -27.84 -9.97 1.67
C VAL A 223 -26.61 -9.05 1.58
N PRO A 224 -26.79 -7.74 1.39
CA PRO A 224 -25.70 -6.84 1.01
C PRO A 224 -24.57 -6.73 2.04
N ASP A 225 -24.88 -6.75 3.34
CA ASP A 225 -23.85 -6.61 4.38
C ASP A 225 -22.97 -7.86 4.49
N ILE A 226 -23.57 -9.06 4.46
CA ILE A 226 -22.84 -10.33 4.54
C ILE A 226 -22.03 -10.58 3.26
N ALA A 227 -22.56 -10.18 2.11
CA ALA A 227 -21.89 -10.29 0.81
C ALA A 227 -20.51 -9.62 0.82
N LEU A 228 -20.41 -8.41 1.39
CA LEU A 228 -19.17 -7.65 1.42
C LEU A 228 -18.08 -8.35 2.25
N TYR A 229 -18.43 -8.92 3.40
CA TYR A 229 -17.50 -9.68 4.22
C TYR A 229 -17.02 -10.96 3.52
N GLY A 230 -17.94 -11.67 2.83
CA GLY A 230 -17.60 -12.86 2.04
C GLY A 230 -16.67 -12.54 0.87
N LEU A 231 -16.96 -11.50 0.10
CA LEU A 231 -16.13 -11.01 -1.00
C LEU A 231 -14.73 -10.61 -0.52
N PHE A 232 -14.66 -9.90 0.61
CA PHE A 232 -13.40 -9.54 1.23
C PHE A 232 -12.60 -10.78 1.66
N ALA A 233 -13.24 -11.77 2.27
CA ALA A 233 -12.58 -13.02 2.65
C ALA A 233 -12.03 -13.78 1.43
N CYS A 234 -12.82 -13.92 0.36
CA CYS A 234 -12.37 -14.52 -0.90
C CYS A 234 -11.18 -13.76 -1.50
N PHE A 235 -11.22 -12.42 -1.46
CA PHE A 235 -10.11 -11.59 -1.90
C PHE A 235 -8.83 -11.86 -1.08
N VAL A 236 -8.93 -11.95 0.25
CA VAL A 236 -7.78 -12.22 1.12
C VAL A 236 -7.19 -13.61 0.87
N VAL A 237 -8.04 -14.63 0.75
CA VAL A 237 -7.62 -16.01 0.42
C VAL A 237 -6.92 -16.04 -0.94
N TRP A 238 -7.46 -15.34 -1.93
CA TRP A 238 -6.87 -15.24 -3.25
C TRP A 238 -5.49 -14.56 -3.23
N GLN A 239 -5.36 -13.43 -2.52
CA GLN A 239 -4.10 -12.72 -2.38
C GLN A 239 -3.05 -13.58 -1.65
N SER A 240 -3.47 -14.39 -0.68
CA SER A 240 -2.61 -15.32 0.04
C SER A 240 -2.06 -16.40 -0.90
N TRP A 241 -2.94 -17.01 -1.70
CA TRP A 241 -2.55 -18.01 -2.70
C TRP A 241 -1.61 -17.41 -3.75
N PHE A 242 -1.88 -16.18 -4.19
CA PHE A 242 -1.09 -15.50 -5.20
C PHE A 242 0.40 -15.39 -4.82
N LYS A 243 0.74 -15.28 -3.53
CA LYS A 243 2.15 -15.27 -3.07
C LYS A 243 2.89 -16.57 -3.40
N TYR A 244 2.24 -17.72 -3.17
CA TYR A 244 2.82 -19.03 -3.49
C TYR A 244 3.04 -19.18 -4.99
N TYR A 245 2.10 -18.68 -5.78
CA TYR A 245 2.22 -18.63 -7.24
C TYR A 245 3.43 -17.78 -7.67
N VAL A 246 3.56 -16.55 -7.17
CA VAL A 246 4.69 -15.66 -7.49
C VAL A 246 6.02 -16.29 -7.08
N CYS A 247 6.12 -16.90 -5.91
CA CYS A 247 7.32 -17.63 -5.48
C CYS A 247 7.70 -18.76 -6.43
N LEU A 248 6.72 -19.53 -6.92
CA LEU A 248 6.96 -20.62 -7.88
C LEU A 248 7.50 -20.09 -9.20
N VAL A 249 6.94 -18.98 -9.71
CA VAL A 249 7.40 -18.36 -10.95
C VAL A 249 8.81 -17.78 -10.77
N ALA A 250 9.02 -17.00 -9.71
CA ALA A 250 10.32 -16.40 -9.41
C ALA A 250 11.43 -17.45 -9.22
N GLY A 251 11.13 -18.58 -8.57
CA GLY A 251 12.10 -19.65 -8.36
C GLY A 251 12.51 -20.41 -9.63
N ARG A 252 11.71 -20.36 -10.70
CA ARG A 252 12.06 -20.98 -12.00
C ARG A 252 12.89 -20.07 -12.90
N ILE A 253 12.91 -18.77 -12.62
CA ILE A 253 13.69 -17.80 -13.36
C ILE A 253 15.07 -17.73 -12.72
N LYS A 254 16.00 -18.55 -13.23
CA LYS A 254 17.43 -18.47 -12.94
C LYS A 254 18.09 -17.39 -13.80
#